data_AF-A0A6J4BYN0-F1
#
_entry.id   AF-A0A6J4BYN0-F1
#
_cell.length_a   1.000
_cell.length_b   1.000
_cell.length_c   1.000
_cell.angle_alpha   90.00
_cell.angle_beta   90.00
_cell.angle_gamma   90.00
#
_symmetry.space_group_name_H-M   'P 1'
#
loop_
_entity.id
_entity.type
_entity.pdbx_description
1 polymer ?
#
loop_
_entity_poly.entity_id
_entity_poly.type
_entity_poly.pdbx_seq_one_letter_code
_entity_poly.pdbx_strand_id
1 'polypeptide(L)'
;MKTLPLSKQLIFVAIVFGVAMLTSFVLAFIASAAAGRSGQPLPSPIIGLSLGVVAGAIYIGLAGNKRVALASGDARQAALAPVDDGSARVIVFRRGFVGKLAGVDVYLDGAARTQLKSPRFAALTVSPGVHTLETRMQNKPSKALAVEAFANATVIVEIEVGMKQATPVQRTDDAGLRVVLASTPMVVA
;
A
#
# COMPACT_ATOMS: atom_id res chain seq x y z
N MET A 1 -6.36 -19.06 12.80
CA MET A 1 -6.60 -18.01 11.80
C MET A 1 -7.54 -17.00 12.41
N LYS A 2 -7.16 -15.71 12.52
CA LYS A 2 -8.06 -14.68 13.05
C LYS A 2 -9.21 -14.52 12.05
N THR A 3 -10.44 -14.81 12.47
CA THR A 3 -11.62 -14.69 11.60
C THR A 3 -11.76 -13.24 11.17
N LEU A 4 -11.97 -13.00 9.87
CA LEU A 4 -12.27 -11.67 9.38
C LEU A 4 -13.56 -11.18 10.08
N PRO A 5 -13.68 -9.89 10.43
CA PRO A 5 -14.94 -9.37 10.93
C PRO A 5 -16.06 -9.64 9.92
N LEU A 6 -17.27 -9.90 10.42
CA LEU A 6 -18.42 -10.33 9.59
C LEU A 6 -18.66 -9.40 8.40
N SER A 7 -18.51 -8.09 8.58
CA SER A 7 -18.62 -7.09 7.50
C SER A 7 -17.67 -7.37 6.32
N LYS A 8 -16.43 -7.78 6.60
CA LYS A 8 -15.45 -8.10 5.57
C LYS A 8 -15.74 -9.43 4.89
N GLN A 9 -16.30 -10.40 5.62
CA GLN A 9 -16.73 -11.68 5.05
C GLN A 9 -17.90 -11.47 4.08
N LEU A 10 -18.90 -10.66 4.46
CA LEU A 10 -20.03 -10.32 3.59
C LEU A 10 -19.57 -9.59 2.32
N ILE A 11 -18.66 -8.62 2.43
CA ILE A 11 -18.08 -7.93 1.26
C ILE A 11 -17.33 -8.92 0.36
N PHE A 12 -16.55 -9.85 0.93
CA PHE A 12 -15.87 -10.88 0.16
C PHE A 12 -16.86 -11.73 -0.64
N VAL A 13 -17.92 -12.25 0.01
CA VAL A 13 -18.95 -13.05 -0.65
C VAL A 13 -19.65 -12.25 -1.76
N ALA A 14 -19.98 -10.98 -1.49
CA ALA A 14 -20.59 -10.10 -2.47
C ALA A 14 -19.68 -9.86 -3.70
N ILE A 15 -18.37 -9.68 -3.50
CA ILE A 15 -17.39 -9.55 -4.59
C ILE A 15 -17.33 -10.85 -5.40
N VAL A 16 -17.19 -12.00 -4.74
CA VAL A 16 -17.09 -13.31 -5.42
C VAL A 16 -18.33 -13.55 -6.27
N PHE A 17 -19.52 -13.39 -5.68
CA PHE A 17 -20.77 -13.63 -6.37
C PHE A 17 -21.03 -12.61 -7.49
N GLY A 18 -20.79 -11.32 -7.21
CA GLY A 18 -20.98 -10.24 -8.19
C GLY A 18 -20.09 -10.40 -9.42
N VAL A 19 -18.79 -10.68 -9.22
CA VAL A 19 -17.84 -10.91 -10.32
C VAL A 19 -18.18 -12.20 -11.08
N ALA A 20 -18.54 -13.27 -10.37
CA ALA A 20 -18.90 -14.54 -11.00
C ALA A 20 -20.15 -14.40 -11.88
N MET A 21 -21.19 -13.74 -11.37
CA MET A 21 -22.43 -13.50 -12.08
C MET A 21 -22.22 -12.59 -13.29
N LEU A 22 -21.52 -11.46 -13.10
CA LEU A 22 -21.23 -10.52 -14.18
C LEU A 22 -20.41 -11.18 -15.30
N THR A 23 -19.36 -11.90 -14.94
CA THR A 23 -18.50 -12.54 -15.95
C THR A 23 -19.24 -13.65 -16.69
N SER A 24 -19.98 -14.51 -15.98
CA SER A 24 -20.75 -15.58 -16.62
C SER A 24 -21.85 -15.01 -17.53
N PHE A 25 -22.50 -13.92 -17.11
CA PHE A 25 -23.48 -13.21 -17.92
C PHE A 25 -22.87 -12.64 -19.19
N VAL A 26 -21.76 -11.90 -19.09
CA VAL A 26 -21.08 -11.30 -20.25
C VAL A 26 -20.62 -12.37 -21.24
N LEU A 27 -20.04 -13.47 -20.75
CA LEU A 27 -19.60 -14.57 -21.61
C LEU A 27 -20.79 -15.28 -22.29
N ALA A 28 -21.88 -15.53 -21.57
CA ALA A 28 -23.08 -16.13 -22.13
C ALA A 28 -23.76 -15.20 -23.16
N PHE A 29 -23.77 -13.89 -22.90
CA PHE A 29 -24.30 -12.88 -23.81
C PHE A 29 -23.49 -12.81 -25.10
N ILE A 30 -22.15 -12.76 -25.01
CA ILE A 30 -21.27 -12.77 -26.19
C ILE A 30 -21.42 -14.08 -26.96
N ALA A 31 -21.45 -15.22 -26.28
CA ALA A 31 -21.65 -16.51 -26.93
C ALA A 31 -22.99 -16.56 -27.67
N SER A 32 -24.07 -16.07 -27.04
CA SER A 32 -25.39 -15.98 -27.67
C SER A 32 -25.41 -15.04 -28.88
N ALA A 33 -24.76 -13.87 -28.77
CA ALA A 33 -24.69 -12.89 -29.84
C ALA A 33 -23.81 -13.34 -31.03
N ALA A 34 -22.74 -14.10 -30.76
CA ALA A 34 -21.83 -14.63 -31.77
C ALA A 34 -22.37 -15.93 -32.41
N ALA A 35 -23.12 -16.74 -31.67
CA ALA A 35 -23.62 -18.04 -32.10
C ALA A 35 -24.87 -17.94 -32.98
N GLY A 36 -24.86 -17.09 -34.02
CA GLY A 36 -25.96 -16.89 -34.96
C GLY A 36 -26.54 -18.15 -35.66
N ARG A 37 -26.05 -19.37 -35.35
CA ARG A 37 -26.68 -20.70 -35.54
C ARG A 37 -25.78 -21.89 -35.14
N SER A 38 -24.63 -21.68 -34.52
CA SER A 38 -23.74 -22.78 -34.15
C SER A 38 -24.06 -23.27 -32.73
N GLY A 39 -24.33 -24.57 -32.56
CA GLY A 39 -24.53 -25.24 -31.26
C GLY A 39 -23.28 -25.31 -30.38
N GLN A 40 -22.51 -24.21 -30.33
CA GLN A 40 -21.40 -24.05 -29.42
C GLN A 40 -21.91 -24.08 -27.98
N PRO A 41 -21.25 -24.85 -27.09
CA PRO A 41 -21.65 -24.93 -25.70
C PRO A 41 -21.51 -23.56 -25.03
N LEU A 42 -22.46 -23.23 -24.15
CA LEU A 42 -22.35 -22.04 -23.32
C LEU A 42 -21.06 -22.09 -22.48
N PRO A 43 -20.38 -20.95 -22.30
CA PRO A 43 -19.19 -20.88 -21.45
C PRO A 43 -19.50 -21.37 -20.03
N SER A 44 -18.59 -22.17 -19.48
CA SER A 44 -18.77 -22.77 -18.16
C SER A 44 -18.88 -21.70 -17.05
N PRO A 45 -19.89 -21.77 -16.17
CA PRO A 45 -20.02 -20.88 -15.00
C PRO A 45 -18.81 -20.93 -14.04
N ILE A 46 -18.02 -22.00 -14.10
CA ILE A 46 -16.79 -22.17 -13.30
C ILE A 46 -15.80 -21.04 -13.61
N ILE A 47 -15.73 -20.56 -14.86
CA ILE A 47 -14.85 -19.45 -15.25
C ILE A 47 -15.19 -18.19 -14.43
N GLY A 48 -16.48 -17.85 -14.37
CA GLY A 48 -16.94 -16.73 -13.55
C GLY A 48 -16.62 -16.93 -12.08
N LEU A 49 -16.90 -18.12 -11.53
CA LEU A 49 -16.60 -18.43 -10.13
C LEU A 49 -15.11 -18.29 -9.80
N SER A 50 -14.22 -18.82 -10.66
CA SER A 50 -12.77 -18.72 -10.48
C SER A 50 -12.30 -17.27 -10.45
N LEU A 51 -12.80 -16.44 -11.37
CA LEU A 51 -12.49 -15.00 -11.39
C LEU A 51 -13.04 -14.29 -10.15
N GLY A 52 -14.24 -14.66 -9.70
CA GLY A 52 -14.83 -14.17 -8.46
C GLY A 52 -13.96 -14.49 -7.25
N VAL A 53 -13.48 -15.72 -7.10
CA VAL A 53 -12.58 -16.13 -6.02
C VAL A 53 -11.26 -15.37 -6.06
N VAL A 54 -10.66 -15.18 -7.25
CA VAL A 54 -9.44 -14.39 -7.40
C VAL A 54 -9.67 -12.93 -6.98
N ALA A 55 -10.75 -12.31 -7.44
CA ALA A 55 -11.11 -10.95 -7.05
C ALA A 55 -11.33 -10.83 -5.53
N GLY A 56 -12.02 -11.81 -4.94
CA GLY A 56 -12.20 -11.90 -3.49
C GLY A 56 -10.88 -12.04 -2.74
N ALA A 57 -9.96 -12.87 -3.22
CA ALA A 57 -8.64 -13.03 -2.62
C ALA A 57 -7.81 -11.73 -2.67
N ILE A 58 -7.87 -11.00 -3.79
CA ILE A 58 -7.27 -9.67 -3.92
C ILE A 58 -7.88 -8.72 -2.88
N TYR A 59 -9.21 -8.70 -2.73
CA TYR A 59 -9.88 -7.90 -1.71
C TYR A 59 -9.39 -8.22 -0.31
N ILE A 60 -9.28 -9.49 0.08
CA ILE A 60 -8.75 -9.89 1.40
C ILE A 60 -7.35 -9.32 1.62
N GLY A 61 -6.49 -9.40 0.60
CA GLY A 61 -5.13 -8.85 0.65
C GLY A 61 -5.08 -7.33 0.84
N LEU A 62 -6.12 -6.61 0.40
CA LEU A 62 -6.25 -5.16 0.48
C LEU A 62 -7.14 -4.69 1.64
N ALA A 63 -7.86 -5.58 2.32
CA ALA A 63 -8.84 -5.23 3.35
C ALA A 63 -8.21 -4.67 4.63
N GLY A 64 -6.88 -4.77 4.78
CA GLY A 64 -6.10 -4.12 5.84
C GLY A 64 -5.76 -2.65 5.56
N ASN A 65 -6.11 -2.13 4.38
CA ASN A 65 -5.82 -0.76 4.00
C ASN A 65 -6.63 0.23 4.85
N LYS A 66 -5.93 1.21 5.42
CA LYS A 66 -6.51 2.35 6.14
C LYS A 66 -6.67 3.52 5.17
N ARG A 67 -7.64 4.39 5.47
CA ARG A 67 -7.73 5.70 4.81
C ARG A 67 -6.66 6.59 5.43
N VAL A 68 -5.76 7.09 4.60
CA VAL A 68 -4.73 8.05 5.01
C VAL A 68 -4.88 9.28 4.13
N ALA A 69 -5.02 10.43 4.77
CA ALA A 69 -5.19 11.71 4.09
C ALA A 69 -3.90 12.10 3.35
N LEU A 70 -4.05 12.69 2.17
CA LEU A 70 -2.95 13.34 1.49
C LEU A 70 -2.70 14.70 2.14
N ALA A 71 -1.43 15.05 2.28
CA ALA A 71 -1.06 16.38 2.73
C ALA A 71 -1.20 17.40 1.58
N SER A 72 -1.34 18.69 1.93
CA SER A 72 -1.36 19.78 0.97
C SER A 72 -0.01 19.97 0.27
N GLY A 73 0.00 20.71 -0.84
CA GLY A 73 1.23 21.07 -1.55
C GLY A 73 2.22 21.82 -0.66
N ASP A 74 1.72 22.78 0.12
CA ASP A 74 2.55 23.59 1.02
C ASP A 74 3.13 22.76 2.16
N ALA A 75 2.32 21.89 2.77
CA ALA A 75 2.80 20.98 3.81
C ALA A 75 3.88 20.04 3.27
N ARG A 76 3.72 19.56 2.03
CA ARG A 76 4.72 18.74 1.36
C ARG A 76 6.01 19.52 1.11
N GLN A 77 5.92 20.76 0.65
CA GLN A 77 7.10 21.59 0.40
C GLN A 77 7.86 21.88 1.70
N ALA A 78 7.15 22.22 2.78
CA ALA A 78 7.74 22.41 4.10
C ALA A 78 8.41 21.14 4.64
N ALA A 79 7.80 19.97 4.40
CA ALA A 79 8.37 18.68 4.79
C ALA A 79 9.66 18.32 4.04
N LEU A 80 9.85 18.84 2.82
CA LEU A 80 11.06 18.61 2.02
C LEU A 80 12.14 19.69 2.22
N ALA A 81 11.78 20.82 2.83
CA ALA A 81 12.74 21.85 3.19
C ALA A 81 13.73 21.35 4.26
N PRO A 82 14.93 21.96 4.36
CA PRO A 82 15.86 21.71 5.46
C PRO A 82 15.20 21.91 6.82
N VAL A 83 15.69 21.19 7.83
CA VAL A 83 15.24 21.31 9.22
C VAL A 83 16.19 22.27 9.93
N ASP A 84 15.65 23.29 10.59
CA ASP A 84 16.42 24.36 11.25
C ASP A 84 15.92 24.69 12.68
N ASP A 85 14.97 23.90 13.19
CA ASP A 85 14.30 24.10 14.48
C ASP A 85 14.89 23.26 15.63
N GLY A 86 16.04 22.62 15.43
CA GLY A 86 16.69 21.72 16.38
C GLY A 86 16.11 20.30 16.41
N SER A 87 15.01 20.04 15.70
CA SER A 87 14.46 18.69 15.55
C SER A 87 15.22 17.87 14.51
N ALA A 88 14.88 16.60 14.37
CA ALA A 88 15.31 15.78 13.26
C ALA A 88 14.09 15.31 12.45
N ARG A 89 14.30 14.98 11.17
CA ARG A 89 13.23 14.51 10.29
C ARG A 89 13.55 13.16 9.69
N VAL A 90 12.62 12.23 9.78
CA VAL A 90 12.70 10.94 9.08
C VAL A 90 11.67 10.94 7.96
N ILE A 91 12.13 10.97 6.72
CA ILE A 91 11.28 10.81 5.53
C ILE A 91 11.22 9.33 5.19
N VAL A 92 10.05 8.73 5.32
CA VAL A 92 9.80 7.35 4.92
C VAL A 92 9.01 7.36 3.63
N PHE A 93 9.53 6.73 2.58
CA PHE A 93 8.87 6.68 1.28
C PHE A 93 8.77 5.26 0.77
N ARG A 94 7.76 5.02 -0.08
CA ARG A 94 7.57 3.73 -0.72
C ARG A 94 7.44 3.90 -2.23
N ARG A 95 8.32 3.24 -2.96
CA ARG A 95 8.30 3.16 -4.42
C ARG A 95 8.19 1.69 -4.85
N GLY A 96 7.63 1.46 -6.03
CA GLY A 96 7.57 0.12 -6.63
C GLY A 96 6.18 -0.31 -7.06
N PHE A 97 6.15 -1.24 -8.01
CA PHE A 97 4.92 -1.79 -8.58
C PHE A 97 4.35 -2.94 -7.74
N VAL A 98 5.22 -3.73 -7.11
CA VAL A 98 4.82 -4.90 -6.33
C VAL A 98 3.94 -4.48 -5.15
N GLY A 99 2.71 -5.00 -5.15
CA GLY A 99 1.72 -4.72 -4.12
C GLY A 99 1.36 -3.23 -4.01
N LYS A 100 1.43 -2.45 -5.10
CA LYS A 100 1.24 -0.98 -5.09
C LYS A 100 0.01 -0.51 -4.29
N LEU A 101 -1.09 -1.26 -4.37
CA LEU A 101 -2.35 -0.97 -3.69
C LEU A 101 -2.38 -1.41 -2.22
N ALA A 102 -1.51 -2.34 -1.81
CA ALA A 102 -1.42 -2.80 -0.43
C ALA A 102 -0.74 -1.73 0.44
N GLY A 103 -1.36 -1.39 1.56
CA GLY A 103 -0.81 -0.48 2.55
C GLY A 103 0.26 -1.18 3.38
N VAL A 104 1.35 -0.45 3.66
CA VAL A 104 2.39 -0.84 4.61
C VAL A 104 2.32 0.10 5.80
N ASP A 105 2.02 -0.44 6.98
CA ASP A 105 2.01 0.36 8.21
C ASP A 105 3.45 0.71 8.60
N VAL A 106 3.69 1.97 8.96
CA VAL A 106 4.99 2.48 9.41
C VAL A 106 4.93 2.69 10.91
N TYR A 107 5.85 2.06 11.62
CA TYR A 107 6.02 2.16 13.06
C TYR A 107 7.35 2.84 13.36
N LEU A 108 7.32 3.78 14.29
CA LEU A 108 8.51 4.42 14.82
C LEU A 108 8.47 4.33 16.35
N ASP A 109 9.52 3.76 16.93
CA ASP A 109 9.65 3.51 18.38
C ASP A 109 8.47 2.71 18.94
N GLY A 110 8.01 1.72 18.17
CA GLY A 110 6.87 0.86 18.52
C GLY A 110 5.48 1.50 18.31
N ALA A 111 5.39 2.80 18.03
CA ALA A 111 4.14 3.49 17.77
C ALA A 111 3.79 3.50 16.27
N ALA A 112 2.53 3.17 15.94
CA ALA A 112 2.05 3.28 14.55
C ALA A 112 1.92 4.77 14.17
N ARG A 113 2.62 5.18 13.12
CA ARG A 113 2.61 6.57 12.62
C ARG A 113 1.64 6.73 11.46
N THR A 114 1.82 5.94 10.41
CA THR A 114 0.99 6.06 9.20
C THR A 114 0.93 4.76 8.41
N GLN A 115 0.23 4.77 7.28
CA GLN A 115 0.22 3.65 6.33
C GLN A 115 0.53 4.15 4.91
N LEU A 116 1.55 3.56 4.27
CA LEU A 116 2.01 3.94 2.94
C LEU A 116 1.57 2.94 1.86
N LYS A 117 0.84 3.46 0.86
CA LYS A 117 0.66 2.84 -0.47
C LYS A 117 1.74 3.37 -1.42
N SER A 118 1.98 2.73 -2.56
CA SER A 118 2.97 3.23 -3.52
C SER A 118 2.33 3.98 -4.70
N PRO A 119 2.95 5.06 -5.23
CA PRO A 119 4.05 5.81 -4.63
C PRO A 119 3.52 6.83 -3.61
N ARG A 120 4.00 6.80 -2.38
CA ARG A 120 3.71 7.82 -1.35
C ARG A 120 4.89 7.94 -0.38
N PHE A 121 4.98 9.09 0.29
CA PHE A 121 5.90 9.28 1.40
C PHE A 121 5.22 9.95 2.60
N ALA A 122 5.86 9.87 3.74
CA ALA A 122 5.53 10.56 4.98
C ALA A 122 6.79 11.21 5.55
N ALA A 123 6.64 12.37 6.16
CA ALA A 123 7.70 13.02 6.92
C ALA A 123 7.35 12.95 8.40
N LEU A 124 8.24 12.35 9.19
CA LEU A 124 8.09 12.18 10.63
C LEU A 124 9.06 13.15 11.32
N THR A 125 8.54 14.09 12.10
CA THR A 125 9.37 14.93 12.98
C THR A 125 9.68 14.13 14.25
N VAL A 126 10.95 14.06 14.61
CA VAL A 126 11.46 13.28 15.74
C VAL A 126 12.46 14.09 16.55
N SER A 127 12.67 13.71 17.80
CA SER A 127 13.80 14.22 18.59
C SER A 127 15.12 13.76 17.98
N PRO A 128 16.23 14.49 18.11
CA PRO A 128 17.54 13.94 17.79
C PRO A 128 17.85 12.69 18.63
N GLY A 129 18.41 11.64 18.02
CA GLY A 129 18.74 10.39 18.68
C GLY A 129 18.59 9.15 17.78
N VAL A 130 18.70 7.97 18.40
CA VAL A 130 18.50 6.69 17.72
C VAL A 130 17.04 6.28 17.84
N HIS A 131 16.41 6.06 16.69
CA HIS A 131 15.02 5.62 16.59
C HIS A 131 14.92 4.23 15.97
N THR A 132 13.89 3.48 16.34
CA THR A 132 13.61 2.16 15.76
C THR A 132 12.47 2.26 14.76
N LEU A 133 12.78 2.05 13.48
CA LEU A 133 11.78 2.01 12.41
C LEU A 133 11.41 0.57 12.07
N GLU A 134 10.12 0.25 12.11
CA GLU A 134 9.57 -1.03 11.70
C GLU A 134 8.45 -0.80 10.68
N THR A 135 8.28 -1.73 9.75
CA THR A 135 7.13 -1.72 8.85
C THR A 135 6.31 -2.98 9.00
N ARG A 136 4.99 -2.90 8.76
CA ARG A 136 4.11 -4.08 8.77
C ARG A 136 3.30 -4.16 7.49
N MET A 137 3.36 -5.31 6.82
CA MET A 137 2.53 -5.62 5.66
C MET A 137 1.61 -6.77 6.05
N GLN A 138 0.28 -6.58 5.97
CA GLN A 138 -0.71 -7.60 6.39
C GLN A 138 -0.45 -8.14 7.81
N ASN A 139 -0.12 -7.25 8.76
CA ASN A 139 0.25 -7.57 10.15
C ASN A 139 1.55 -8.40 10.31
N LYS A 140 2.32 -8.60 9.25
CA LYS A 140 3.65 -9.24 9.35
C LYS A 140 4.70 -8.15 9.54
N PRO A 141 5.44 -8.14 10.67
CA PRO A 141 6.48 -7.16 10.91
C PRO A 141 7.72 -7.44 10.05
N SER A 142 8.40 -6.35 9.70
CA SER A 142 9.72 -6.38 9.08
C SER A 142 10.81 -6.56 10.12
N LYS A 143 12.04 -6.79 9.66
CA LYS A 143 13.21 -6.50 10.50
C LYS A 143 13.20 -5.00 10.85
N ALA A 144 13.40 -4.68 12.13
CA ALA A 144 13.56 -3.32 12.59
C ALA A 144 14.88 -2.72 12.07
N LEU A 145 14.83 -1.45 11.69
CA LEU A 145 15.98 -0.65 11.27
C LEU A 145 16.23 0.42 12.34
N ALA A 146 17.46 0.46 12.88
CA ALA A 146 17.90 1.57 13.70
C ALA A 146 18.23 2.76 12.79
N VAL A 147 17.64 3.91 13.08
CA VAL A 147 17.81 5.16 12.34
C VAL A 147 18.42 6.17 13.28
N GLU A 148 19.64 6.62 12.99
CA GLU A 148 20.28 7.68 13.73
C GLU A 148 19.90 9.04 13.13
N ALA A 149 19.17 9.84 13.90
CA ALA A 149 18.62 11.12 13.48
C ALA A 149 19.36 12.25 14.22
N PHE A 150 20.10 13.07 13.48
CA PHE A 150 20.81 14.21 14.05
C PHE A 150 19.96 15.48 14.05
N ALA A 151 20.22 16.39 14.99
CA ALA A 151 19.57 17.69 15.02
C ALA A 151 19.78 18.44 13.70
N ASN A 152 18.72 19.09 13.21
CA ASN A 152 18.70 19.82 11.94
C ASN A 152 19.01 18.94 10.71
N ALA A 153 18.87 17.62 10.84
CA ALA A 153 19.13 16.68 9.75
C ALA A 153 17.86 15.96 9.30
N THR A 154 17.87 15.56 8.02
CA THR A 154 16.85 14.69 7.45
C THR A 154 17.47 13.34 7.13
N VAL A 155 16.84 12.27 7.58
CA VAL A 155 17.18 10.89 7.20
C VAL A 155 16.09 10.36 6.28
N ILE A 156 16.49 9.74 5.16
CA ILE A 156 15.57 9.20 4.18
C ILE A 156 15.59 7.67 4.23
N VAL A 157 14.41 7.06 4.31
CA VAL A 157 14.23 5.60 4.37
C VAL A 157 13.26 5.15 3.29
N GLU A 158 13.71 4.23 2.44
CA GLU A 158 12.88 3.55 1.45
C GLU A 158 12.26 2.29 2.05
N ILE A 159 10.97 2.07 1.79
CA ILE A 159 10.31 0.80 2.05
C ILE A 159 10.36 -0.04 0.78
N GLU A 160 11.24 -1.04 0.76
CA GLU A 160 11.29 -2.02 -0.31
C GLU A 160 10.26 -3.12 -0.05
N VAL A 161 9.33 -3.35 -0.99
CA VAL A 161 8.31 -4.39 -0.86
C VAL A 161 8.67 -5.58 -1.73
N GLY A 162 8.90 -6.73 -1.07
CA GLY A 162 9.00 -8.03 -1.71
C GLY A 162 7.70 -8.83 -1.62
N MET A 163 7.75 -10.09 -2.05
CA MET A 163 6.59 -11.01 -2.05
C MET A 163 6.01 -11.28 -0.65
N LYS A 164 6.83 -11.20 0.41
CA LYS A 164 6.44 -11.64 1.76
C LYS A 164 6.58 -10.55 2.84
N GLN A 165 7.37 -9.50 2.58
CA GLN A 165 7.70 -8.49 3.58
C GLN A 165 7.93 -7.14 2.91
N ALA A 166 7.75 -6.09 3.71
CA ALA A 166 8.21 -4.75 3.42
C ALA A 166 9.45 -4.52 4.30
N THR A 167 10.56 -4.04 3.77
CA THR A 167 11.80 -3.86 4.53
C THR A 167 12.22 -2.39 4.44
N PRO A 168 12.39 -1.70 5.58
CA PRO A 168 12.96 -0.36 5.59
C PRO A 168 14.46 -0.42 5.27
N VAL A 169 14.91 0.43 4.36
CA VAL A 169 16.30 0.57 3.94
C VAL A 169 16.66 2.05 3.93
N GLN A 170 17.66 2.44 4.72
CA GLN A 170 18.15 3.82 4.73
C GLN A 170 18.81 4.14 3.38
N ARG A 171 18.51 5.32 2.85
CA ARG A 171 19.08 5.84 1.61
C ARG A 171 19.91 7.07 1.89
N THR A 172 20.93 7.25 1.06
CA THR A 172 21.69 8.50 1.04
C THR A 172 20.78 9.63 0.57
N ASP A 173 20.88 10.77 1.24
CA ASP A 173 20.17 11.97 0.86
C ASP A 173 20.91 12.66 -0.30
N ASP A 174 20.57 12.26 -1.52
CA ASP A 174 21.11 12.84 -2.75
C ASP A 174 20.07 13.65 -3.53
N ALA A 175 20.55 14.50 -4.44
CA ALA A 175 19.70 15.37 -5.25
C ALA A 175 18.69 14.58 -6.10
N GLY A 176 19.07 13.40 -6.61
CA GLY A 176 18.17 12.55 -7.40
C GLY A 176 17.01 12.03 -6.58
N LEU A 177 17.27 11.60 -5.34
CA LEU A 177 16.25 11.15 -4.41
C LEU A 177 15.30 12.29 -4.01
N ARG A 178 15.84 13.50 -3.81
CA ARG A 178 15.04 14.70 -3.52
C ARG A 178 14.06 15.03 -4.66
N VAL A 179 14.48 14.88 -5.92
CA VAL A 179 13.58 15.05 -7.10
C VAL A 179 12.46 14.00 -7.09
N VAL A 180 12.78 12.75 -6.75
CA VAL A 180 11.76 11.68 -6.64
C VAL A 180 10.76 12.01 -5.54
N LEU A 181 11.22 12.47 -4.37
CA LEU A 181 10.34 12.84 -3.26
C LEU A 181 9.44 14.05 -3.61
N ALA A 182 9.97 15.05 -4.31
CA ALA A 182 9.23 16.23 -4.75
C ALA A 182 8.06 15.89 -5.70
N SER A 183 8.22 14.85 -6.53
CA SER A 183 7.16 14.34 -7.41
C SER A 183 6.23 13.31 -6.73
N THR A 184 6.60 12.82 -5.55
CA THR A 184 5.81 11.83 -4.80
C THR A 184 4.73 12.51 -3.95
N PRO A 185 3.50 11.98 -3.89
CA PRO A 185 2.48 12.47 -2.96
C PRO A 185 2.85 12.21 -1.50
N MET A 186 2.67 13.22 -0.65
CA MET A 186 2.86 13.09 0.80
C MET A 186 1.54 12.70 1.48
N VAL A 187 1.61 11.82 2.47
CA VAL A 187 0.50 11.56 3.39
C VAL A 187 0.72 12.29 4.71
N VAL A 188 -0.39 12.58 5.40
CA VAL A 188 -0.33 13.02 6.80
C VAL A 188 0.13 11.86 7.68
N ALA A 189 1.00 12.14 8.64
CA ALA A 189 1.69 11.16 9.47
C ALA A 189 1.60 11.50 10.96
#